data_AF-A0A3C0TEQ3-F1
#
_entry.id   AF-A0A3C0TEQ3-F1
#
_cell.length_a   1.000
_cell.length_b   1.000
_cell.length_c   1.000
_cell.angle_alpha   90.00
_cell.angle_beta   90.00
_cell.angle_gamma   90.00
#
_symmetry.space_group_name_H-M   'P 1'
#
loop_
_entity.id
_entity.type
_entity.pdbx_description
1 polymer ?
#
loop_
_entity_poly.entity_id
_entity_poly.type
_entity_poly.pdbx_seq_one_letter_code
_entity_poly.pdbx_strand_id
1 'polypeptide(L)'
;MPPSDGDTIMLYWYRDLMISEKFNKNPEHHIKKVEEYYRAEPKSRIFGSKKRVWERFVGKKIPWKEYFVIIRATNPDNLFEVMGTRQWIFRHYERMDLYVIGLYSSADEAVGAIEDILMKGYEEDPDYMPRSIYGVDDDYGSYDGGGR
;
A
#
# COMPACT_ATOMS: atom_id res chain seq x y z
N MET A 1 13.56 10.89 -8.09
CA MET A 1 14.71 11.09 -7.16
C MET A 1 14.35 10.43 -5.84
N PRO A 2 15.24 9.64 -5.19
CA PRO A 2 14.99 9.22 -3.81
C PRO A 2 15.02 10.47 -2.88
N PRO A 3 14.25 10.48 -1.78
CA PRO A 3 14.18 11.64 -0.90
C PRO A 3 15.52 11.92 -0.22
N SER A 4 15.76 13.20 0.08
CA SER A 4 16.96 13.68 0.76
C SER A 4 16.85 13.49 2.27
N ASP A 5 17.98 13.26 2.94
CA ASP A 5 18.06 13.00 4.39
C ASP A 5 17.36 14.11 5.20
N GLY A 6 16.14 13.82 5.65
CA GLY A 6 15.23 14.75 6.35
C GLY A 6 13.76 14.58 5.96
N ASP A 7 13.47 13.90 4.86
CA ASP A 7 12.11 13.75 4.32
C ASP A 7 11.26 12.76 5.14
N THR A 8 10.05 13.20 5.49
CA THR A 8 9.01 12.35 6.08
C THR A 8 8.75 11.17 5.15
N ILE A 9 8.69 9.95 5.68
CA ILE A 9 8.50 8.76 4.86
C ILE A 9 7.04 8.63 4.46
N MET A 10 6.79 8.57 3.17
CA MET A 10 5.46 8.82 2.61
C MET A 10 4.81 7.54 2.06
N LEU A 11 3.49 7.49 2.21
CA LEU A 11 2.64 6.57 1.48
C LEU A 11 2.15 7.32 0.25
N TYR A 12 2.43 6.77 -0.93
CA TYR A 12 2.07 7.32 -2.22
C TYR A 12 1.01 6.45 -2.89
N TRP A 13 0.09 7.05 -3.62
CA TRP A 13 -1.00 6.36 -4.31
C TRP A 13 -0.87 6.63 -5.81
N TYR A 14 -0.84 5.58 -6.62
CA TYR A 14 -0.85 5.72 -8.07
C TYR A 14 -2.12 6.43 -8.54
N ARG A 15 -2.00 7.26 -9.58
CA ARG A 15 -3.13 7.99 -10.17
C ARG A 15 -4.25 7.06 -10.61
N ASP A 16 -3.89 5.98 -11.29
CA ASP A 16 -4.81 4.95 -11.75
C ASP A 16 -4.88 3.80 -10.73
N LEU A 17 -5.10 4.15 -9.46
CA LEU A 17 -5.17 3.20 -8.35
C LEU A 17 -6.21 2.13 -8.65
N MET A 18 -5.78 0.87 -8.67
CA MET A 18 -6.71 -0.24 -8.87
C MET A 18 -7.41 -0.58 -7.55
N ILE A 19 -8.73 -0.68 -7.58
CA ILE A 19 -9.53 -0.84 -6.38
C ILE A 19 -10.48 -2.02 -6.54
N SER A 20 -10.58 -2.85 -5.50
CA SER A 20 -11.59 -3.90 -5.38
C SER A 20 -12.99 -3.35 -5.68
N GLU A 21 -13.80 -4.12 -6.41
CA GLU A 21 -15.22 -3.83 -6.63
C GLU A 21 -15.98 -3.54 -5.32
N LYS A 22 -15.58 -4.19 -4.22
CA LYS A 22 -16.19 -3.97 -2.91
C LYS A 22 -15.93 -2.57 -2.34
N PHE A 23 -14.87 -1.90 -2.80
CA PHE A 23 -14.42 -0.59 -2.32
C PHE A 23 -14.75 0.53 -3.31
N ASN A 24 -15.05 0.22 -4.57
CA ASN A 24 -15.40 1.18 -5.62
C ASN A 24 -16.56 2.12 -5.27
N LYS A 25 -17.47 1.70 -4.36
CA LYS A 25 -18.57 2.57 -3.90
C LYS A 25 -18.11 3.76 -3.05
N ASN A 26 -16.98 3.64 -2.36
CA ASN A 26 -16.43 4.71 -1.53
C ASN A 26 -14.90 4.54 -1.38
N PRO A 27 -14.15 4.75 -2.47
CA PRO A 27 -12.71 4.48 -2.51
C PRO A 27 -11.94 5.40 -1.55
N GLU A 28 -12.32 6.68 -1.48
CA GLU A 28 -11.71 7.68 -0.60
C GLU A 28 -11.77 7.28 0.88
N HIS A 29 -12.92 6.74 1.33
CA HIS A 29 -13.05 6.24 2.69
C HIS A 29 -12.06 5.11 2.98
N HIS A 30 -11.86 4.20 2.05
CA HIS A 30 -10.96 3.06 2.22
C HIS A 30 -9.50 3.47 2.16
N ILE A 31 -9.13 4.35 1.23
CA ILE A 31 -7.81 4.99 1.15
C ILE A 31 -7.48 5.69 2.47
N LYS A 32 -8.38 6.55 2.96
CA LYS A 32 -8.20 7.24 4.24
C LYS A 32 -8.01 6.26 5.41
N LYS A 33 -8.74 5.14 5.43
CA LYS A 33 -8.56 4.10 6.45
C LYS A 33 -7.17 3.47 6.39
N VAL A 34 -6.66 3.22 5.19
CA VAL A 34 -5.32 2.68 4.97
C VAL A 34 -4.25 3.68 5.41
N GLU A 35 -4.40 4.97 5.10
CA GLU A 35 -3.50 6.01 5.60
C GLU A 35 -3.51 6.12 7.14
N GLU A 36 -4.69 6.02 7.76
CA GLU A 36 -4.83 5.97 9.21
C GLU A 36 -4.06 4.76 9.80
N TYR A 37 -4.05 3.60 9.13
CA TYR A 37 -3.23 2.46 9.54
C TYR A 37 -1.73 2.72 9.38
N TYR A 38 -1.31 3.30 8.26
CA TYR A 38 0.10 3.59 7.99
C TYR A 38 0.69 4.56 9.02
N ARG A 39 -0.11 5.55 9.43
CA ARG A 39 0.26 6.60 10.41
C ARG A 39 0.01 6.18 11.87
N ALA A 40 -0.68 5.06 12.11
CA ALA A 40 -0.85 4.56 13.46
C ALA A 40 0.49 4.06 14.02
N GLU A 41 0.86 4.52 15.22
CA GLU A 41 2.03 4.00 15.92
C GLU A 41 1.78 2.56 16.45
N PRO A 42 2.79 1.66 16.56
CA PRO A 42 4.23 1.99 16.60
C PRO A 42 5.11 1.03 15.79
N LYS A 43 5.92 1.52 14.87
CA LYS A 43 6.72 0.68 13.97
C LYS A 43 8.14 0.33 14.49
N SER A 44 8.25 0.25 15.81
CA SER A 44 9.07 -0.70 16.61
C SER A 44 10.57 -0.44 16.86
N ARG A 45 10.97 -0.66 18.12
CA ARG A 45 12.21 -1.44 18.43
C ARG A 45 12.04 -2.42 19.60
N ILE A 46 10.99 -2.21 20.37
CA ILE A 46 10.91 -2.29 21.82
C ILE A 46 9.40 -2.28 22.08
N PHE A 47 8.74 -3.43 22.28
CA PHE A 47 7.46 -3.48 23.01
C PHE A 47 7.71 -3.48 24.54
N GLY A 48 8.96 -3.22 24.94
CA GLY A 48 9.61 -3.75 26.14
C GLY A 48 9.25 -3.12 27.48
N SER A 49 8.53 -1.99 27.54
CA SER A 49 8.16 -1.39 28.83
C SER A 49 6.66 -1.20 29.07
N LYS A 50 5.77 -1.32 28.07
CA LYS A 50 4.33 -1.08 28.29
C LYS A 50 3.40 -1.92 27.40
N LYS A 51 3.38 -3.24 27.63
CA LYS A 51 2.29 -4.16 27.23
C LYS A 51 0.88 -3.59 27.53
N ARG A 52 0.73 -2.88 28.66
CA ARG A 52 -0.51 -2.22 29.11
C ARG A 52 -0.97 -1.01 28.27
N VAL A 53 -0.06 -0.34 27.56
CA VAL A 53 -0.44 0.75 26.64
C VAL A 53 -0.94 0.15 25.33
N TRP A 54 -0.29 -0.92 24.85
CA TRP A 54 -0.76 -1.67 23.69
C TRP A 54 -2.12 -2.34 23.95
N GLU A 55 -2.34 -2.99 25.10
CA GLU A 55 -3.66 -3.54 25.47
C GLU A 55 -4.76 -2.46 25.56
N ARG A 56 -4.44 -1.23 25.98
CA ARG A 56 -5.36 -0.07 25.89
C ARG A 56 -5.59 0.43 24.48
N PHE A 57 -4.64 0.25 23.57
CA PHE A 57 -4.69 0.69 22.18
C PHE A 57 -5.39 -0.34 21.28
N VAL A 58 -5.09 -1.64 21.41
CA VAL A 58 -5.82 -2.75 20.79
C VAL A 58 -7.24 -2.85 21.38
N GLY A 59 -7.39 -2.55 22.67
CA GLY A 59 -8.69 -2.32 23.31
C GLY A 59 -9.43 -1.06 22.83
N LYS A 60 -8.77 -0.18 22.06
CA LYS A 60 -9.37 0.96 21.38
C LYS A 60 -9.07 0.91 19.87
N LYS A 61 -9.82 0.05 19.17
CA LYS A 61 -10.11 0.18 17.74
C LYS A 61 -8.87 0.15 16.82
N ILE A 62 -8.16 -0.99 16.74
CA ILE A 62 -7.64 -1.37 15.41
C ILE A 62 -8.89 -1.46 14.52
N PRO A 63 -8.95 -0.77 13.36
CA PRO A 63 -10.05 -1.00 12.44
C PRO A 63 -10.16 -2.51 12.19
N TRP A 64 -11.35 -3.09 12.30
CA TRP A 64 -11.48 -4.55 12.22
C TRP A 64 -11.15 -5.09 10.82
N LYS A 65 -11.22 -4.19 9.84
CA LYS A 65 -11.04 -4.49 8.42
C LYS A 65 -9.57 -4.36 8.05
N GLU A 66 -8.95 -5.50 7.81
CA GLU A 66 -7.65 -5.59 7.14
C GLU A 66 -7.84 -5.29 5.64
N TYR A 67 -6.92 -4.51 5.10
CA TYR A 67 -6.82 -4.22 3.68
C TYR A 67 -5.55 -4.85 3.14
N PHE A 68 -5.59 -5.27 1.87
CA PHE A 68 -4.45 -5.75 1.13
C PHE A 68 -4.08 -4.72 0.07
N VAL A 69 -2.79 -4.41 -0.01
CA VAL A 69 -2.27 -3.47 -1.00
C VAL A 69 -1.35 -4.22 -1.96
N ILE A 70 -1.40 -3.83 -3.23
CA ILE A 70 -0.30 -4.07 -4.17
C ILE A 70 0.58 -2.84 -4.08
N ILE A 71 1.85 -3.04 -3.76
CA ILE A 71 2.86 -1.97 -3.81
C ILE A 71 3.89 -2.29 -4.87
N ARG A 72 4.58 -1.23 -5.32
CA ARG A 72 5.81 -1.39 -6.06
C ARG A 72 6.79 -2.23 -5.23
N ALA A 73 7.35 -3.26 -5.86
CA ALA A 73 8.28 -4.15 -5.20
C ALA A 73 9.50 -3.40 -4.66
N THR A 74 9.79 -3.62 -3.38
CA THR A 74 10.95 -3.04 -2.70
C THR A 74 12.22 -3.83 -2.98
N ASN A 75 12.09 -5.15 -3.16
CA ASN A 75 13.18 -5.99 -3.67
C ASN A 75 13.27 -5.87 -5.21
N PRO A 76 14.44 -5.53 -5.80
CA PRO A 76 14.63 -5.41 -7.26
C PRO A 76 14.29 -6.67 -8.06
N ASP A 77 14.32 -7.85 -7.45
CA ASP A 77 14.06 -9.13 -8.14
C ASP A 77 12.56 -9.45 -8.24
N ASN A 78 11.71 -8.76 -7.47
CA ASN A 78 10.26 -8.95 -7.48
C ASN A 78 9.59 -8.02 -8.48
N LEU A 79 8.46 -8.40 -9.09
CA LEU A 79 7.70 -7.49 -9.96
C LEU A 79 6.80 -6.55 -9.14
N PHE A 80 6.07 -7.13 -8.19
CA PHE A 80 5.15 -6.44 -7.27
C PHE A 80 5.27 -7.07 -5.88
N GLU A 81 4.78 -6.36 -4.87
CA GLU A 81 4.62 -6.90 -3.52
C GLU A 81 3.16 -6.78 -3.06
N VAL A 82 2.58 -7.89 -2.61
CA VAL A 82 1.25 -7.90 -1.96
C VAL A 82 1.45 -7.88 -0.46
N MET A 83 0.77 -6.97 0.23
CA MET A 83 0.95 -6.79 1.65
C MET A 83 -0.36 -6.49 2.36
N GLY A 84 -0.57 -7.13 3.51
CA GLY A 84 -1.64 -6.73 4.44
C GLY A 84 -1.24 -5.48 5.20
N THR A 85 -2.15 -4.51 5.34
CA THR A 85 -1.96 -3.26 6.11
C THR A 85 -1.53 -3.47 7.55
N ARG A 86 -1.82 -4.63 8.16
CA ARG A 86 -1.31 -5.00 9.49
C ARG A 86 0.20 -5.18 9.53
N GLN A 87 0.84 -5.49 8.40
CA GLN A 87 2.28 -5.68 8.33
C GLN A 87 3.05 -4.35 8.39
N TRP A 88 2.39 -3.20 8.15
CA TRP A 88 3.02 -1.87 8.24
C TRP A 88 3.46 -1.47 9.65
N ILE A 89 3.09 -2.25 10.67
CA ILE A 89 3.60 -2.11 12.04
C ILE A 89 5.05 -2.60 12.18
N PHE A 90 5.61 -3.27 11.16
CA PHE A 90 6.99 -3.72 11.19
C PHE A 90 7.96 -2.59 10.83
N ARG A 91 9.07 -2.51 11.57
CA ARG A 91 10.11 -1.48 11.43
C ARG A 91 10.70 -1.36 10.04
N HIS A 92 10.72 -2.46 9.30
CA HIS A 92 11.19 -2.48 7.93
C HIS A 92 10.47 -1.40 7.10
N TYR A 93 9.14 -1.31 7.22
CA TYR A 93 8.30 -0.34 6.52
C TYR A 93 8.20 1.03 7.22
N GLU A 94 8.99 1.28 8.27
CA GLU A 94 9.21 2.67 8.75
C GLU A 94 10.07 3.43 7.79
N ARG A 95 11.03 2.75 7.14
CA ARG A 95 12.19 3.37 6.51
C ARG A 95 12.08 3.44 4.99
N MET A 96 10.87 3.24 4.49
CA MET A 96 10.63 2.95 3.08
C MET A 96 9.42 3.72 2.61
N ASP A 97 9.60 4.45 1.52
CA ASP A 97 8.49 5.01 0.77
C ASP A 97 7.71 3.87 0.12
N LEU A 98 6.40 3.87 0.35
CA LEU A 98 5.51 2.84 -0.16
C LEU A 98 4.65 3.43 -1.27
N TYR A 99 4.78 2.86 -2.46
CA TYR A 99 4.01 3.28 -3.64
C TYR A 99 2.90 2.27 -3.90
N VAL A 100 1.66 2.65 -3.57
CA VAL A 100 0.48 1.79 -3.63
C VAL A 100 -0.16 1.84 -5.00
N ILE A 101 -0.14 0.70 -5.68
CA ILE A 101 -0.66 0.47 -7.04
C ILE A 101 -2.11 -0.02 -6.99
N GLY A 102 -2.50 -0.73 -5.91
CA GLY A 102 -3.88 -1.15 -5.75
C GLY A 102 -4.30 -1.50 -4.34
N LEU A 103 -5.62 -1.52 -4.10
CA LEU A 103 -6.27 -1.71 -2.81
C LEU A 103 -7.40 -2.74 -2.88
N TYR A 104 -7.26 -3.82 -2.10
CA TYR A 104 -8.09 -5.02 -2.19
C TYR A 104 -8.62 -5.51 -0.85
N SER A 105 -9.69 -6.30 -0.92
CA SER A 105 -10.38 -6.83 0.25
C SER A 105 -9.78 -8.12 0.78
N SER A 106 -9.01 -8.84 -0.03
CA SER A 106 -8.28 -10.05 0.34
C SER A 106 -6.94 -10.14 -0.40
N ALA A 107 -6.04 -10.97 0.11
CA ALA A 107 -4.78 -11.30 -0.58
C ALA A 107 -5.06 -11.93 -1.94
N ASP A 108 -6.00 -12.88 -2.02
CA ASP A 108 -6.34 -13.58 -3.25
C ASP A 108 -6.84 -12.62 -4.35
N GLU A 109 -7.60 -11.60 -3.97
CA GLU A 109 -8.08 -10.59 -4.91
C GLU A 109 -6.93 -9.71 -5.42
N ALA A 110 -5.98 -9.36 -4.55
CA ALA A 110 -4.78 -8.63 -4.95
C ALA A 110 -3.88 -9.48 -5.86
N VAL A 111 -3.71 -10.76 -5.58
CA VAL A 111 -2.93 -11.69 -6.41
C VAL A 111 -3.58 -11.86 -7.78
N GLY A 112 -4.90 -12.09 -7.82
CA GLY A 112 -5.63 -12.19 -9.09
C GLY A 112 -5.52 -10.91 -9.93
N ALA A 113 -5.52 -9.74 -9.30
CA ALA A 113 -5.29 -8.49 -10.02
C ALA A 113 -3.87 -8.38 -10.60
N ILE A 114 -2.84 -8.88 -9.90
CA ILE A 114 -1.48 -8.96 -10.46
C ILE A 114 -1.44 -9.90 -11.65
N GLU A 115 -2.08 -11.06 -11.55
CA GLU A 115 -2.18 -12.02 -12.66
C GLU A 115 -2.82 -11.36 -13.89
N ASP A 116 -3.92 -10.63 -13.71
CA ASP A 116 -4.59 -9.91 -14.79
C ASP A 116 -3.70 -8.84 -15.43
N ILE A 117 -2.95 -8.06 -14.63
CA ILE A 117 -2.00 -7.04 -15.12
C ILE A 117 -0.93 -7.71 -15.99
N LEU A 118 -0.33 -8.78 -15.48
CA LEU A 118 0.76 -9.48 -16.19
C LEU A 118 0.25 -10.13 -17.47
N MET A 119 -0.88 -10.83 -17.42
CA MET A 119 -1.46 -11.49 -18.59
C MET A 119 -1.80 -10.48 -19.68
N LYS A 120 -2.53 -9.41 -19.34
CA LYS A 120 -2.89 -8.38 -20.33
C LYS A 120 -1.66 -7.69 -20.90
N GLY A 121 -0.70 -7.32 -20.05
CA GLY A 121 0.53 -6.68 -20.48
C GLY A 121 1.30 -7.52 -21.49
N TYR A 122 1.52 -8.81 -21.20
CA TYR A 122 2.25 -9.71 -22.10
C TYR A 122 1.44 -10.19 -23.31
N GLU A 123 0.10 -10.17 -23.23
CA GLU A 123 -0.77 -10.44 -24.38
C GLU A 123 -0.72 -9.28 -25.39
N GLU A 124 -0.67 -8.03 -24.91
CA GLU A 124 -0.58 -6.84 -25.75
C GLU A 124 0.84 -6.57 -26.27
N ASP A 125 1.85 -6.79 -25.42
CA ASP A 125 3.26 -6.53 -25.74
C ASP A 125 4.17 -7.63 -25.16
N PRO A 126 4.80 -8.48 -26.00
CA PRO A 126 5.76 -9.48 -25.54
C PRO A 126 6.96 -8.90 -24.78
N ASP A 127 7.30 -7.64 -25.02
CA ASP A 127 8.38 -6.92 -24.35
C ASP A 127 7.89 -6.12 -23.13
N TYR A 128 6.65 -6.38 -22.66
CA TYR A 128 6.05 -5.72 -21.50
C TYR A 128 6.97 -5.75 -20.27
N MET A 129 7.34 -4.55 -19.79
CA MET A 129 8.17 -4.36 -18.60
C MET A 129 7.35 -3.72 -17.48
N PRO A 130 6.67 -4.51 -16.62
CA PRO A 130 5.79 -3.96 -15.59
C PRO A 130 6.50 -2.99 -14.64
N ARG A 131 7.78 -3.24 -14.33
CA ARG A 131 8.60 -2.34 -13.50
C ARG A 131 8.82 -0.96 -14.11
N SER A 132 8.84 -0.85 -15.44
CA SER A 132 9.03 0.42 -16.15
C SER A 132 7.73 1.22 -16.16
N ILE A 133 6.59 0.53 -16.27
CA ILE A 133 5.24 1.13 -16.33
C ILE A 133 4.77 1.58 -14.95
N TYR A 134 5.11 0.84 -13.90
CA TYR A 134 4.87 1.26 -12.51
C TYR A 134 6.16 1.88 -11.91
N GLY A 135 6.73 2.83 -12.65
CA GLY A 135 7.93 3.57 -12.30
C GLY A 135 7.65 4.78 -11.38
N VAL A 136 8.72 5.41 -10.86
CA VAL A 136 8.61 6.54 -9.90
C VAL A 136 8.10 7.83 -10.57
N ASP A 137 8.22 7.94 -11.89
CA ASP A 137 7.89 9.17 -12.62
C ASP A 137 6.37 9.36 -12.84
N ASP A 138 5.55 8.35 -12.53
CA ASP A 138 4.07 8.41 -12.58
C ASP A 138 3.41 8.77 -11.23
N ASP A 139 4.20 9.12 -10.23
CA ASP A 139 3.73 9.37 -8.86
C ASP A 139 3.61 10.87 -8.55
N TYR A 140 2.38 11.42 -8.62
CA TYR A 140 2.05 12.72 -8.03
C TYR A 140 0.57 12.86 -7.68
N GLY A 141 0.31 13.18 -6.41
CA GLY A 141 -0.92 13.81 -5.90
C GLY A 141 -1.50 13.11 -4.67
N SER A 142 -1.75 13.87 -3.60
CA SER A 142 -2.81 13.50 -2.66
C SER A 142 -4.05 13.12 -3.46
N TYR A 143 -4.75 12.07 -3.05
CA TYR A 143 -5.98 11.64 -3.71
C TYR A 143 -7.03 12.75 -3.59
N ASP A 144 -6.99 13.70 -4.52
CA ASP A 144 -7.94 14.81 -4.64
C ASP A 144 -9.13 14.24 -5.39
N GLY A 145 -10.18 13.90 -4.64
CA GLY A 145 -11.45 13.39 -5.14
C GLY A 145 -11.93 14.14 -6.38
N GLY A 146 -11.61 13.58 -7.54
CA GLY A 146 -11.83 14.18 -8.85
C GLY A 146 -12.90 13.40 -9.58
N GLY A 147 -14.15 13.83 -9.42
CA GLY A 147 -15.30 13.25 -10.09
C GLY A 147 -15.22 13.34 -11.62
N ARG A 148 -15.77 12.30 -12.25
CA ARG A 148 -16.68 12.39 -13.38
C ARG A 148 -17.47 11.09 -13.48
#